data_AF-A0A7W0MDJ3-F1
#
_entry.id   AF-A0A7W0MDJ3-F1
#
_cell.length_a   1.000
_cell.length_b   1.000
_cell.length_c   1.000
_cell.angle_alpha   90.00
_cell.angle_beta   90.00
_cell.angle_gamma   90.00
#
_symmetry.space_group_name_H-M   'P 1'
#
loop_
_entity.id
_entity.type
_entity.pdbx_description
1 polymer ?
#
loop_
_entity_poly.entity_id
_entity_poly.type
_entity_poly.pdbx_seq_one_letter_code
_entity_poly.pdbx_strand_id
1 'polypeptide(L)'
;MMNPTIMNDDRYRERECLHRQQGAEGFFYRGTTYVQSLQRLKSGAALEFSTRVTAFFWSDAHNIVVWLCHDCAGELKLINAESVPSQRPPPPQFVEAR
;
A
#
# COMPACT_ATOMS: atom_id res chain seq x y z
N MET A 1 38.75 -4.01 12.35
CA MET A 1 37.55 -4.87 12.29
C MET A 1 36.34 -3.96 12.19
N MET A 2 35.77 -3.80 11.01
CA MET A 2 34.52 -3.08 10.79
C MET A 2 33.70 -3.94 9.85
N ASN A 3 32.67 -4.60 10.38
CA ASN A 3 31.65 -5.23 9.56
C ASN A 3 30.42 -4.34 9.72
N PRO A 4 30.06 -3.50 8.73
CA PRO A 4 28.77 -2.85 8.78
C PRO A 4 27.74 -3.94 8.53
N THR A 5 27.03 -4.34 9.59
CA THR A 5 25.73 -4.97 9.45
C THR A 5 24.88 -4.01 8.63
N ILE A 6 24.79 -4.25 7.32
CA ILE A 6 23.67 -3.81 6.52
C ILE A 6 22.48 -4.52 7.16
N MET A 7 21.84 -3.86 8.12
CA MET A 7 20.50 -4.23 8.53
C MET A 7 19.66 -4.04 7.27
N ASN A 8 19.43 -5.14 6.56
CA ASN A 8 18.34 -5.24 5.61
C ASN A 8 17.09 -4.91 6.41
N ASP A 9 16.71 -3.64 6.41
CA ASP A 9 15.41 -3.20 6.88
C ASP A 9 14.43 -3.65 5.80
N ASP A 10 14.16 -4.97 5.76
CA ASP A 10 13.24 -5.62 4.82
C ASP A 10 11.79 -5.15 5.05
N ARG A 11 11.56 -4.04 5.75
CA ARG A 11 10.23 -3.50 5.98
C ARG A 11 9.72 -2.84 4.70
N TYR A 12 8.49 -3.16 4.34
CA TYR A 12 7.81 -2.45 3.26
C TYR A 12 7.87 -0.95 3.50
N ARG A 13 8.14 -0.19 2.43
CA ARG A 13 7.99 1.27 2.48
C ARG A 13 6.50 1.59 2.62
N GLU A 14 6.14 2.40 3.60
CA GLU A 14 4.74 2.80 3.79
C GLU A 14 4.37 3.96 2.86
N ARG A 15 3.17 3.87 2.29
CA ARG A 15 2.46 4.99 1.67
C ARG A 15 1.12 5.12 2.35
N GLU A 16 0.60 6.33 2.41
CA GLU A 16 -0.62 6.59 3.16
C GLU A 16 -1.53 7.53 2.39
N CYS A 17 -2.83 7.32 2.57
CA CYS A 17 -3.79 8.35 2.17
C CYS A 17 -3.69 9.56 3.08
N LEU A 18 -3.92 10.75 2.52
CA LEU A 18 -3.77 12.04 3.20
C LEU A 18 -4.72 12.18 4.41
N HIS A 19 -5.82 11.43 4.44
CA HIS A 19 -6.78 11.41 5.56
C HIS A 19 -6.18 10.85 6.86
N ARG A 20 -5.06 10.11 6.80
CA ARG A 20 -4.37 9.65 8.02
C ARG A 20 -3.93 10.82 8.89
N GLN A 21 -3.46 11.90 8.26
CA GLN A 21 -3.03 13.13 8.95
C GLN A 21 -4.19 13.87 9.63
N GLN A 22 -5.43 13.54 9.25
CA GLN A 22 -6.65 14.09 9.83
C GLN A 22 -7.23 13.20 10.94
N GLY A 23 -6.54 12.10 11.30
CA GLY A 23 -6.97 11.20 12.37
C GLY A 23 -7.99 10.13 11.94
N ALA A 24 -8.13 9.86 10.63
CA ALA A 24 -9.04 8.83 10.15
C ALA A 24 -8.59 7.41 10.57
N GLU A 25 -9.55 6.51 10.73
CA GLU A 25 -9.30 5.07 10.90
C GLU A 25 -9.13 4.36 9.55
N GLY A 26 -8.34 3.29 9.53
CA GLY A 26 -8.00 2.59 8.31
C GLY A 26 -7.08 1.39 8.48
N PHE A 27 -6.76 0.75 7.36
CA PHE A 27 -5.98 -0.49 7.31
C PHE A 27 -4.85 -0.43 6.27
N PHE A 28 -3.86 -1.30 6.43
CA PHE A 28 -2.79 -1.52 5.45
C PHE A 28 -3.21 -2.53 4.39
N TYR A 29 -2.87 -2.22 3.15
CA TYR A 29 -3.02 -3.06 1.97
C TYR A 29 -1.68 -3.22 1.27
N ARG A 30 -1.46 -4.32 0.54
CA ARG A 30 -0.27 -4.48 -0.30
C ARG A 30 -0.31 -3.47 -1.44
N GLY A 31 0.85 -2.91 -1.82
CA GLY A 31 0.93 -2.01 -2.96
C GLY A 31 0.40 -2.61 -4.26
N THR A 32 0.65 -3.90 -4.48
CA THR A 32 0.11 -4.63 -5.65
C THR A 32 -1.41 -4.69 -5.66
N THR A 33 -2.04 -5.01 -4.53
CA THR A 33 -3.51 -5.01 -4.39
C THR A 33 -4.08 -3.61 -4.63
N TYR A 34 -3.45 -2.57 -4.08
CA TYR A 34 -3.83 -1.19 -4.33
C TYR A 34 -3.78 -0.83 -5.82
N VAL A 35 -2.66 -1.12 -6.51
CA VAL A 35 -2.49 -0.83 -7.94
C VAL A 35 -3.51 -1.61 -8.78
N GLN A 36 -3.75 -2.89 -8.48
CA GLN A 36 -4.75 -3.70 -9.16
C GLN A 36 -6.17 -3.12 -9.02
N SER A 37 -6.54 -2.65 -7.83
CA SER A 37 -7.85 -2.00 -7.61
C SER A 37 -7.94 -0.66 -8.32
N LEU A 38 -6.87 0.14 -8.31
CA LEU A 38 -6.81 1.42 -9.02
C LEU A 38 -6.98 1.23 -10.53
N GLN A 39 -6.38 0.20 -11.11
CA GLN A 39 -6.48 -0.16 -12.53
C GLN A 39 -7.89 -0.60 -12.95
N ARG A 40 -8.79 -0.93 -12.01
CA ARG A 40 -10.21 -1.23 -12.31
C ARG A 40 -11.06 0.02 -12.49
N LEU A 41 -10.56 1.18 -12.08
CA LEU A 41 -11.24 2.46 -12.30
C LEU A 41 -11.02 2.96 -13.73
N LYS A 42 -11.93 3.83 -14.20
CA LYS A 42 -11.69 4.59 -15.44
C LYS A 42 -10.50 5.53 -15.24
N SER A 43 -9.71 5.77 -16.29
CA SER A 43 -8.43 6.51 -16.20
C SER A 43 -8.51 7.85 -15.48
N GLY A 44 -9.57 8.63 -15.70
CA GLY A 44 -9.78 9.90 -15.00
C GLY A 44 -10.01 9.72 -13.49
N ALA A 45 -10.85 8.76 -13.11
CA ALA A 45 -11.11 8.43 -11.71
C ALA A 45 -9.87 7.80 -11.02
N ALA A 46 -9.10 6.98 -11.73
CA ALA A 46 -7.84 6.44 -11.24
C ALA A 46 -6.82 7.56 -10.94
N LEU A 47 -6.70 8.52 -11.87
CA LEU A 47 -5.80 9.66 -11.70
C LEU A 47 -6.23 10.52 -10.50
N GLU A 48 -7.51 10.89 -10.43
CA GLU A 48 -8.06 11.68 -9.33
C GLU A 48 -7.85 10.97 -7.98
N PHE A 49 -8.19 9.69 -7.89
CA PHE A 49 -8.01 8.91 -6.67
C PHE A 49 -6.54 8.87 -6.24
N SER A 50 -5.61 8.68 -7.19
CA SER A 50 -4.17 8.55 -6.88
C SER A 50 -3.58 9.77 -6.19
N THR A 51 -4.18 10.96 -6.36
CA THR A 51 -3.75 12.20 -5.67
C THR A 51 -3.97 12.16 -4.16
N ARG A 52 -4.83 11.27 -3.68
CA ARG A 52 -5.17 11.12 -2.26
C ARG A 52 -4.16 10.28 -1.49
N VAL A 53 -3.21 9.63 -2.16
CA VAL A 53 -2.18 8.77 -1.58
C VAL A 53 -0.80 9.34 -1.88
N THR A 54 0.12 9.26 -0.92
CA THR A 54 1.51 9.68 -1.13
C THR A 54 2.11 8.99 -2.36
N ALA A 55 2.70 9.78 -3.27
CA ALA A 55 3.18 9.30 -4.56
C ALA A 55 4.25 8.20 -4.44
N PHE A 56 4.25 7.29 -5.41
CA PHE A 56 5.23 6.22 -5.54
C PHE A 56 5.27 5.71 -6.99
N PHE A 57 6.34 5.00 -7.36
CA PHE A 57 6.47 4.36 -8.66
C PHE A 57 5.73 3.02 -8.67
N TRP A 58 4.95 2.71 -9.71
CA TRP A 58 4.23 1.43 -9.76
C TRP A 58 5.14 0.20 -9.76
N SER A 59 6.38 0.33 -10.27
CA SER A 59 7.41 -0.70 -10.17
C SER A 59 7.77 -1.06 -8.72
N ASP A 60 7.54 -0.14 -7.77
CA ASP A 60 7.76 -0.36 -6.35
C ASP A 60 6.59 -1.07 -5.65
N ALA A 61 5.47 -1.36 -6.33
CA ALA A 61 4.25 -1.88 -5.71
C ALA A 61 4.45 -3.16 -4.88
N HIS A 62 5.43 -4.00 -5.25
CA HIS A 62 5.81 -5.20 -4.51
C HIS A 62 6.55 -4.91 -3.20
N ASN A 63 7.13 -3.73 -3.06
CA ASN A 63 7.99 -3.31 -1.96
C ASN A 63 7.34 -2.23 -1.08
N ILE A 64 6.05 -1.98 -1.24
CA ILE A 64 5.30 -1.02 -0.43
C ILE A 64 4.04 -1.64 0.18
N VAL A 65 3.58 -0.99 1.24
CA VAL A 65 2.21 -1.11 1.75
C VAL A 65 1.55 0.25 1.67
N VAL A 66 0.24 0.25 1.43
CA VAL A 66 -0.58 1.45 1.36
C VAL A 66 -1.58 1.43 2.51
N TRP A 67 -1.49 2.39 3.41
CA TRP A 67 -2.52 2.66 4.41
C TRP A 67 -3.65 3.46 3.78
N LEU A 68 -4.88 2.97 3.90
CA LEU A 68 -6.08 3.65 3.43
C LEU A 68 -7.10 3.77 4.56
N CYS A 69 -7.74 4.93 4.67
CA CYS A 69 -8.92 5.08 5.51
C CYS A 69 -10.07 4.21 4.97
N HIS A 70 -11.06 3.93 5.82
CA HIS A 70 -12.23 3.11 5.46
C HIS A 70 -12.94 3.62 4.19
N ASP A 71 -13.11 4.94 4.05
CA ASP A 71 -13.81 5.51 2.89
C ASP A 71 -13.03 5.28 1.58
N CYS A 72 -11.72 5.56 1.59
CA CYS A 72 -10.84 5.34 0.44
C CYS A 72 -10.74 3.86 0.07
N ALA A 73 -10.69 2.97 1.06
CA ALA A 73 -10.68 1.53 0.83
C ALA A 73 -12.03 1.03 0.29
N GLY A 74 -13.15 1.61 0.74
CA GLY A 74 -14.49 1.31 0.25
C GLY A 74 -14.68 1.73 -1.21
N GLU A 75 -14.19 2.90 -1.59
CA GLU A 75 -14.26 3.41 -2.96
C GLU A 75 -13.46 2.53 -3.95
N LEU A 76 -12.32 1.98 -3.51
CA LEU A 76 -11.54 0.98 -4.24
C LEU A 76 -12.08 -0.46 -4.11
N LYS A 77 -13.19 -0.67 -3.38
CA LYS A 77 -13.81 -1.98 -3.11
C LYS A 77 -12.84 -2.98 -2.46
N LEU A 78 -11.88 -2.49 -1.68
CA LEU A 78 -10.86 -3.30 -0.99
C LEU A 78 -11.36 -3.91 0.31
N ILE A 79 -12.41 -3.35 0.91
CA ILE A 79 -13.04 -3.89 2.13
C ILE A 79 -13.79 -5.20 1.84
N ASN A 80 -14.20 -5.40 0.59
CA ASN A 80 -15.03 -6.54 0.17
C ASN A 80 -14.28 -7.56 -0.72
N ALA A 81 -13.02 -7.30 -1.06
CA ALA A 81 -12.18 -8.18 -1.85
C ALA A 81 -11.34 -9.10 -0.94
N GLU A 82 -10.78 -10.19 -1.47
CA GLU A 82 -9.87 -11.14 -0.77
C GLU A 82 -8.62 -10.51 -0.13
N SER A 83 -8.45 -9.19 -0.17
CA SER A 83 -7.50 -8.46 0.63
C SER A 83 -7.88 -8.54 2.11
N VAL A 84 -7.07 -9.24 2.90
CA VAL A 84 -7.19 -9.24 4.36
C VAL A 84 -6.74 -7.86 4.88
N PRO A 85 -7.66 -6.99 5.36
CA PRO A 85 -7.26 -5.73 5.97
C PRO A 85 -6.47 -6.01 7.24
N SER A 86 -5.34 -5.32 7.41
CA SER A 86 -4.49 -5.47 8.60
C SER A 86 -4.21 -4.13 9.24
N GLN A 87 -4.32 -4.06 10.57
CA GLN A 87 -3.96 -2.86 11.36
C GLN A 87 -2.44 -2.63 11.41
N ARG A 88 -1.64 -3.64 11.06
CA ARG A 88 -0.19 -3.56 10.92
C ARG A 88 0.23 -3.92 9.49
N PRO A 89 1.37 -3.40 8.99
CA PRO A 89 1.92 -3.83 7.71
C PRO A 89 2.05 -5.37 7.69
N PRO A 90 1.59 -6.08 6.64
CA PRO A 90 1.87 -7.50 6.52
C PRO A 90 3.39 -7.73 6.48
N PRO A 91 3.89 -8.89 6.91
CA PRO A 91 5.30 -9.21 6.76
C PRO A 91 5.70 -9.27 5.27
N PRO A 92 6.97 -8.96 4.96
CA PRO A 92 7.56 -9.17 3.65
C PRO A 92 7.31 -10.60 3.20
N GLN A 93 6.74 -10.80 2.00
CA GLN A 93 6.71 -12.14 1.43
C GLN A 93 8.08 -12.33 0.79
N PHE A 94 8.94 -13.12 1.44
CA PHE A 94 10.14 -13.62 0.82
C PHE A 94 9.72 -14.47 -0.38
N VAL A 95 9.83 -13.92 -1.58
CA VAL A 95 9.80 -14.71 -2.80
C VAL A 95 11.17 -15.35 -2.92
N GLU A 96 11.27 -16.65 -2.61
CA GLU A 96 12.44 -17.45 -2.99
C GLU A 96 12.60 -17.33 -4.51
N ALA A 97 13.67 -16.65 -4.93
CA ALA A 97 14.11 -16.68 -6.31
C ALA A 97 14.49 -18.13 -6.63
N ARG A 98 13.71 -18.76 -7.50
CA ARG A 98 14.02 -20.08 -8.07
C ARG A 98 15.13 -19.98 -9.10
#